data_AF-E6MDP2-F1
#
_entry.id   AF-E6MDP2-F1
#
_cell.length_a   1.000
_cell.length_b   1.000
_cell.length_c   1.000
_cell.angle_alpha   90.00
_cell.angle_beta   90.00
_cell.angle_gamma   90.00
#
_symmetry.space_group_name_H-M   'P 1'
#
loop_
_entity.id
_entity.type
_entity.pdbx_description
1 polymer ?
#
loop_
_entity_poly.entity_id
_entity_poly.type
_entity_poly.pdbx_seq_one_letter_code
_entity_poly.pdbx_strand_id
1 'polypeptide(L)' 'MKRLNPDIGSERLINLLTAWNHEIKEIMGGMGINSIEALKGNRLMLRGIGLSEKELAILGIKHAGE' A
#
# COMPACT_ATOMS: atom_id res chain seq x y z
N MET A 1 -12.78 -3.72 34.94
CA MET A 1 -12.46 -3.30 33.56
C MET A 1 -12.09 -1.82 33.59
N LYS A 2 -10.86 -1.43 33.19
CA LYS A 2 -10.44 -0.02 33.18
C LYS A 2 -11.00 0.65 31.92
N ARG A 3 -11.58 1.85 32.05
CA ARG A 3 -12.02 2.64 30.89
C ARG A 3 -10.81 3.08 30.07
N LEU A 4 -10.93 3.03 28.74
CA LEU A 4 -9.96 3.63 27.84
C LEU A 4 -10.04 5.15 27.95
N ASN A 5 -8.89 5.81 27.88
CA ASN A 5 -8.83 7.26 27.80
C ASN A 5 -9.07 7.68 26.33
N PRO A 6 -10.18 8.37 26.02
CA PRO A 6 -10.53 8.74 24.65
C PRO A 6 -9.52 9.72 24.02
N ASP A 7 -8.86 10.57 24.81
CA ASP A 7 -7.88 11.54 24.31
C ASP A 7 -6.60 10.83 23.85
N ILE A 8 -6.12 9.88 24.64
CA ILE A 8 -4.97 9.04 24.24
C ILE A 8 -5.35 8.16 23.03
N GLY A 9 -6.59 7.68 22.99
CA GLY A 9 -7.09 6.89 21.87
C GLY A 9 -7.16 7.68 20.56
N SER A 10 -7.65 8.92 20.62
CA SER A 10 -7.78 9.79 19.44
C SER A 10 -6.40 10.21 18.93
N GLU A 11 -5.47 10.57 19.81
CA GLU A 11 -4.09 10.91 19.44
C GLU A 11 -3.41 9.75 18.70
N ARG A 12 -3.54 8.52 19.21
CA ARG A 12 -2.98 7.33 18.56
C ARG A 12 -3.57 7.08 17.18
N LEU A 13 -4.88 7.28 17.02
CA LEU A 13 -5.56 7.12 15.73
C LEU A 13 -5.06 8.17 14.72
N ILE A 14 -4.94 9.43 15.15
CA ILE A 14 -4.44 10.51 14.31
C ILE A 14 -3.00 10.22 13.87
N ASN A 15 -2.14 9.78 14.80
CA ASN A 15 -0.76 9.41 14.49
C ASN A 15 -0.69 8.26 13.49
N LEU A 16 -1.53 7.24 13.64
CA LEU A 16 -1.60 6.11 12.70
C LEU A 16 -2.00 6.57 11.30
N LEU A 17 -3.09 7.33 11.17
CA LEU A 17 -3.58 7.82 9.88
C LEU A 17 -2.57 8.76 9.22
N THR A 18 -1.89 9.58 10.00
CA THR A 18 -0.84 10.49 9.52
C THR A 18 0.35 9.71 8.98
N ALA A 19 0.85 8.72 9.73
CA ALA A 19 1.96 7.87 9.30
C ALA A 19 1.61 7.09 8.02
N TRP A 20 0.44 6.47 7.96
CA TRP A 20 -0.01 5.76 6.75
C TRP A 20 -0.12 6.67 5.53
N ASN A 21 -0.58 7.90 5.71
CA ASN A 21 -0.61 8.88 4.62
C ASN A 21 0.80 9.22 4.11
N HIS A 22 1.81 9.27 4.99
CA HIS A 22 3.20 9.48 4.58
C HIS A 22 3.76 8.26 3.84
N GLU A 23 3.61 7.05 4.38
CA GLU A 23 4.09 5.80 3.77
C GLU A 23 3.49 5.59 2.37
N ILE A 24 2.17 5.82 2.21
CA ILE A 24 1.52 5.70 0.90
C ILE A 24 2.11 6.71 -0.09
N LYS A 25 2.37 7.96 0.34
CA LYS A 25 2.99 8.97 -0.52
C LYS A 25 4.44 8.61 -0.90
N GLU A 26 5.20 8.04 0.02
CA GLU A 26 6.57 7.58 -0.26
C GLU A 26 6.57 6.42 -1.25
N ILE A 27 5.68 5.43 -1.09
CA ILE A 27 5.51 4.33 -2.05
C ILE A 27 5.12 4.88 -3.43
N MET A 28 4.13 5.78 -3.49
CA MET A 28 3.73 6.43 -4.75
C MET A 28 4.89 7.19 -5.38
N GLY A 29 5.64 7.96 -4.58
CA GLY A 29 6.82 8.69 -5.03
C GLY A 29 7.92 7.77 -5.58
N GLY A 30 8.22 6.68 -4.88
CA GLY A 30 9.18 5.67 -5.33
C GLY A 30 8.76 4.95 -6.62
N MET A 31 7.44 4.88 -6.88
CA MET A 31 6.88 4.36 -8.12
C MET A 31 6.76 5.41 -9.24
N GLY A 32 7.09 6.68 -8.98
CA GLY A 32 6.89 7.78 -9.93
C GLY A 32 5.42 8.15 -10.17
N ILE A 33 4.52 7.80 -9.25
CA ILE A 33 3.08 8.04 -9.33
C ILE A 33 2.75 9.34 -8.57
N ASN A 34 2.05 10.25 -9.21
CA ASN A 34 1.73 11.58 -8.67
C ASN A 34 0.25 11.79 -8.28
N SER A 35 -0.60 10.80 -8.46
CA SER A 35 -2.04 10.87 -8.16
C SER A 35 -2.60 9.52 -7.70
N ILE A 36 -3.66 9.57 -6.90
CA ILE A 36 -4.35 8.37 -6.41
C ILE A 36 -5.04 7.64 -7.55
N GLU A 37 -5.55 8.39 -8.54
CA GLU A 37 -6.15 7.88 -9.76
C GLU A 37 -5.16 7.02 -10.54
N ALA A 38 -3.89 7.45 -10.65
CA ALA A 38 -2.83 6.69 -11.32
C ALA A 38 -2.30 5.51 -10.50
N LEU A 39 -2.51 5.49 -9.17
CA LEU A 39 -2.20 4.34 -8.33
C LEU A 39 -3.28 3.25 -8.46
N LYS A 40 -4.55 3.64 -8.52
CA LYS A 40 -5.68 2.72 -8.55
C LYS A 40 -5.63 1.81 -9.78
N GLY A 41 -5.57 0.50 -9.53
CA GLY A 41 -5.53 -0.51 -10.60
C GLY A 41 -4.18 -0.61 -11.32
N ASN A 42 -3.18 0.18 -10.91
CA ASN A 42 -1.83 0.08 -11.43
C ASN A 42 -1.15 -1.18 -10.88
N ARG A 43 -0.72 -2.05 -11.80
CA ARG A 43 -0.07 -3.32 -11.49
C ARG A 43 1.39 -3.36 -11.93
N LEU A 44 1.89 -2.26 -12.50
CA LEU A 44 3.19 -2.20 -13.18
C LEU A 44 4.35 -2.55 -12.25
N MET A 45 4.26 -2.14 -10.98
CA MET A 45 5.32 -2.35 -9.98
C MET A 45 5.04 -3.56 -9.07
N LEU A 46 3.92 -4.25 -9.25
CA LEU A 46 3.64 -5.49 -8.53
C LEU A 46 4.50 -6.63 -9.12
N ARG A 47 4.97 -7.50 -8.23
CA ARG A 47 5.78 -8.66 -8.59
C ARG A 47 5.26 -9.91 -7.88
N GLY A 48 5.02 -10.97 -8.64
CA GLY A 48 4.58 -12.26 -8.12
C GLY A 48 5.76 -13.13 -7.68
N ILE A 49 5.57 -13.87 -6.59
CA ILE A 49 6.51 -14.85 -6.06
C ILE A 49 5.75 -16.16 -5.87
N GLY A 50 6.27 -17.26 -6.40
CA GLY A 50 5.65 -18.59 -6.26
C GLY A 50 4.36 -18.77 -7.08
N LEU A 51 4.13 -17.92 -8.07
CA LEU A 51 3.01 -18.02 -9.00
C LEU A 51 3.48 -18.65 -10.32
N SER A 52 2.63 -19.50 -10.90
CA SER A 52 2.81 -20.00 -12.25
C SER A 52 2.65 -18.88 -13.28
N GLU A 53 3.21 -19.09 -14.49
CA GLU A 53 3.07 -18.14 -15.61
C GLU A 53 1.60 -17.83 -15.92
N LYS A 54 0.72 -18.83 -15.82
CA LYS A 54 -0.72 -18.66 -16.07
C LYS A 54 -1.37 -17.74 -15.03
N GLU A 55 -1.00 -17.87 -13.76
CA GLU A 55 -1.50 -17.00 -12.68
C GLU A 55 -1.00 -15.57 -12.85
N LEU A 56 0.29 -15.38 -13.17
CA LEU A 56 0.88 -14.09 -13.47
C LEU A 56 0.18 -13.39 -14.65
N ALA A 57 -0.10 -14.13 -15.73
CA ALA A 57 -0.80 -13.62 -16.91
C ALA A 57 -2.25 -13.21 -16.59
N ILE A 58 -2.98 -14.04 -15.83
CA ILE A 58 -4.35 -13.72 -15.38
C ILE A 58 -4.36 -12.46 -14.50
N LEU A 59 -3.38 -12.33 -13.60
CA LEU A 59 -3.26 -11.19 -12.70
C LEU A 59 -2.65 -9.96 -13.38
N GLY A 60 -2.01 -10.10 -14.54
CA GLY A 60 -1.34 -9.01 -15.26
C GLY A 60 -0.17 -8.42 -14.47
N ILE A 61 0.63 -9.27 -13.83
CA ILE A 61 1.82 -8.88 -13.05
C ILE A 61 3.04 -9.69 -13.49
N LYS A 62 4.24 -9.14 -13.24
CA LYS A 62 5.52 -9.79 -13.62
C LYS A 62 6.07 -10.68 -12.50
N HIS A 63 7.02 -11.56 -12.82
CA HIS A 63 7.72 -12.33 -11.81
C HIS A 63 8.73 -11.46 -11.04
N ALA A 64 8.94 -11.72 -9.74
CA ALA A 64 10.03 -11.09 -9.01
C ALA A 64 11.39 -11.43 -9.66
N GLY A 65 12.19 -10.41 -9.98
CA GLY A 65 13.46 -10.55 -10.71
C GLY A 65 13.40 -10.19 -12.20
N GLU A 66 12.20 -9.94 -12.73
CA GLU A 66 11.91 -9.46 -14.09
C GLU A 66 11.37 -8.01 -14.11
#